data_AF-A0A3D0RHI5-F1
#
_entry.id   AF-A0A3D0RHI5-F1
#
_cell.length_a   1.000
_cell.length_b   1.000
_cell.length_c   1.000
_cell.angle_alpha   90.00
_cell.angle_beta   90.00
_cell.angle_gamma   90.00
#
_symmetry.space_group_name_H-M   'P 1'
#
loop_
_entity.id
_entity.type
_entity.pdbx_description
1 polymer ?
#
loop_
_entity_poly.entity_id
_entity_poly.type
_entity_poly.pdbx_seq_one_letter_code
_entity_poly.pdbx_strand_id
1 'polypeptide(L)' 'MIYNTQKKKLIMPEYGRNIQNMVDHCVMLKDKDERRKCAYAVVDIMGSMFPHLRDVNDFKHILWD' A
#
# COMPACT_ATOMS: atom_id res chain seq x y z
N MET A 1 -14.68 12.72 -17.40
CA MET A 1 -13.56 12.41 -16.47
C MET A 1 -14.11 12.32 -15.06
N ILE A 2 -13.83 11.25 -14.32
CA ILE A 2 -14.30 11.11 -12.93
C ILE A 2 -13.34 11.87 -12.01
N TYR A 3 -13.82 12.90 -11.34
CA TYR A 3 -13.02 13.70 -10.42
C TYR A 3 -12.62 12.88 -9.18
N ASN A 4 -11.46 13.16 -8.60
CA ASN A 4 -10.96 12.44 -7.43
C ASN A 4 -11.90 12.54 -6.21
N THR A 5 -12.69 13.62 -6.13
CA THR A 5 -13.74 13.83 -5.12
C THR A 5 -14.93 12.90 -5.26
N GLN A 6 -15.13 12.29 -6.43
CA GLN A 6 -16.21 11.32 -6.71
C GLN A 6 -15.74 9.86 -6.57
N LYS A 7 -14.43 9.64 -6.38
CA LYS A 7 -13.88 8.30 -6.16
C LYS A 7 -14.01 7.90 -4.69
N LYS A 8 -13.92 6.60 -4.41
CA LYS A 8 -13.86 6.04 -3.04
C LYS A 8 -12.90 6.87 -2.18
N LYS A 9 -13.21 7.04 -0.89
CA LYS A 9 -12.30 7.72 0.04
C LYS A 9 -10.95 6.98 0.09
N LEU A 10 -9.85 7.73 0.09
CA LEU A 10 -8.52 7.17 0.35
C LEU A 10 -8.48 6.76 1.82
N ILE A 11 -8.22 5.48 2.09
CA ILE A 11 -8.00 4.99 3.46
C ILE A 11 -6.63 5.46 3.95
N MET A 12 -5.65 5.40 3.05
CA MET A 12 -4.26 5.83 3.26
C MET A 12 -3.94 7.01 2.31
N PRO A 13 -4.40 8.24 2.61
CA PRO A 13 -4.16 9.40 1.77
C PRO A 13 -2.67 9.73 1.58
N GLU A 14 -1.82 9.44 2.58
CA GLU A 14 -0.38 9.66 2.59
C GLU A 14 0.38 8.83 1.55
N TYR A 15 -0.13 7.64 1.21
CA TYR A 15 0.43 6.76 0.17
C TYR A 15 -0.25 6.96 -1.21
N GLY A 16 -1.36 7.68 -1.24
CA GLY A 16 -2.08 8.03 -2.45
C GLY A 16 -2.86 6.86 -3.11
N ARG A 17 -3.49 7.17 -4.24
CA ARG A 17 -4.43 6.27 -4.93
C ARG A 17 -3.75 5.02 -5.51
N ASN A 18 -2.49 5.13 -5.91
CA ASN A 18 -1.76 4.02 -6.55
C ASN A 18 -1.56 2.86 -5.56
N ILE A 19 -1.14 3.16 -4.33
CA ILE A 19 -1.00 2.15 -3.28
C ILE A 19 -2.35 1.54 -2.94
N GLN A 20 -3.41 2.35 -2.83
CA GLN A 20 -4.75 1.81 -2.60
C GLN A 20 -5.20 0.84 -3.71
N ASN A 21 -4.94 1.16 -4.98
CA ASN A 21 -5.25 0.27 -6.09
C ASN A 21 -4.44 -1.04 -6.04
N MET A 22 -3.17 -0.97 -5.63
CA MET A 22 -2.34 -2.16 -5.46
C MET A 22 -2.81 -3.05 -4.31
N VAL A 23 -3.24 -2.45 -3.19
CA VAL A 23 -3.86 -3.18 -2.07
C VAL A 23 -5.17 -3.81 -2.50
N ASP A 24 -6.04 -3.06 -3.18
CA ASP A 24 -7.32 -3.56 -3.71
C ASP A 24 -7.08 -4.77 -4.65
N HIS A 25 -6.05 -4.69 -5.52
CA HIS A 25 -5.65 -5.81 -6.37
C HIS A 25 -5.12 -7.00 -5.55
N CYS A 26 -4.24 -6.76 -4.58
CA CYS A 26 -3.68 -7.79 -3.70
C CYS A 26 -4.79 -8.60 -3.02
N VAL A 27 -5.82 -7.93 -2.49
CA VAL A 27 -6.96 -8.57 -1.82
C VAL A 27 -7.80 -9.44 -2.77
N MET A 28 -7.85 -9.11 -4.07
CA MET A 28 -8.57 -9.89 -5.08
C MET A 28 -7.85 -11.18 -5.50
N LEU A 29 -6.54 -11.31 -5.24
CA LEU A 29 -5.78 -12.51 -5.61
C LEU A 29 -6.26 -13.73 -4.83
N LYS A 30 -6.65 -14.81 -5.53
CA LYS A 30 -7.16 -16.04 -4.89
C LYS A 30 -6.04 -16.92 -4.35
N ASP A 31 -4.92 -16.97 -5.05
CA ASP A 31 -3.76 -17.76 -4.65
C ASP A 31 -3.05 -17.12 -3.45
N LYS A 32 -2.75 -17.95 -2.43
CA LYS A 32 -2.16 -17.47 -1.18
C LYS A 32 -0.72 -17.02 -1.36
N ASP A 33 0.05 -17.69 -2.22
CA ASP A 33 1.44 -17.35 -2.46
C ASP A 33 1.57 -16.11 -3.32
N GLU A 34 0.73 -15.95 -4.35
CA GLU A 34 0.66 -14.71 -5.14
C GLU A 34 0.19 -13.53 -4.30
N ARG A 35 -0.84 -13.72 -3.47
CA ARG A 35 -1.31 -12.68 -2.53
C ARG A 35 -0.19 -12.25 -1.59
N ARG A 36 0.54 -13.22 -1.03
CA ARG A 36 1.67 -12.94 -0.15
C ARG A 36 2.77 -12.15 -0.86
N LYS A 37 3.17 -12.56 -2.07
CA LYS A 37 4.16 -11.83 -2.89
C LYS A 37 3.69 -10.41 -3.21
N CYS A 38 2.42 -10.25 -3.57
CA CYS A 38 1.84 -8.95 -3.86
C CYS A 38 1.86 -8.03 -2.62
N ALA A 39 1.48 -8.54 -1.45
CA ALA A 39 1.53 -7.79 -0.19
C ALA A 39 2.96 -7.32 0.14
N TYR A 40 3.95 -8.20 0.02
CA TYR A 40 5.36 -7.81 0.23
C TYR A 40 5.81 -6.72 -0.75
N ALA A 41 5.45 -6.83 -2.02
CA ALA A 41 5.77 -5.81 -3.02
C ALA A 41 5.12 -4.45 -2.71
N VAL A 42 3.86 -4.46 -2.25
CA VAL A 42 3.17 -3.22 -1.83
C VAL A 42 3.91 -2.56 -0.66
N VAL A 43 4.25 -3.33 0.37
CA VAL A 43 4.96 -2.82 1.56
C VAL A 43 6.35 -2.28 1.19
N ASP A 44 7.08 -2.94 0.29
CA ASP A 44 8.38 -2.46 -0.16
C ASP A 44 8.28 -1.11 -0.90
N ILE A 45 7.27 -0.97 -1.76
CA ILE A 45 6.99 0.29 -2.46
C ILE A 45 6.61 1.38 -1.44
N MET A 46 5.74 1.09 -0.47
CA MET A 46 5.41 2.03 0.61
C MET A 46 6.66 2.46 1.38
N GLY A 47 7.55 1.52 1.68
CA GLY A 47 8.81 1.80 2.36
C GLY A 47 9.85 2.56 1.53
N SER A 48 9.71 2.55 0.20
CA SER A 48 10.54 3.35 -0.72
C SER A 48 10.05 4.79 -0.85
N MET A 49 8.76 5.05 -0.62
CA MET A 49 8.17 6.39 -0.72
C MET A 49 8.61 7.31 0.44
N PHE A 50 8.90 6.75 1.60
CA PHE A 50 9.34 7.50 2.79
C PHE A 50 10.71 7.01 3.29
N PRO A 51 11.80 7.29 2.55
CA PRO A 51 13.13 6.81 2.91
C PRO A 51 13.61 7.36 4.26
N HIS A 52 13.13 8.54 4.65
CA HIS A 52 13.44 9.19 5.93
C HIS A 52 12.90 8.43 7.15
N LEU A 53 11.90 7.57 6.95
CA LEU A 53 11.32 6.77 8.02
C LEU A 53 12.08 5.45 8.23
N ARG A 54 13.04 5.11 7.37
CA ARG A 54 13.83 3.87 7.50
C ARG A 54 14.71 3.81 8.75
N ASP A 55 15.11 4.96 9.29
CA ASP A 55 15.92 5.06 10.51
C ASP A 55 15.07 4.92 11.80
N VAL A 56 13.74 4.93 11.66
CA VAL A 56 12.82 4.62 12.75
C VAL A 56 12.71 3.10 12.82
N ASN A 57 13.33 2.48 13.83
CA ASN A 57 13.43 1.02 13.98
C ASN A 57 12.08 0.28 13.86
N ASP A 58 10.95 0.95 14.06
CA ASP A 58 9.59 0.39 13.95
C ASP A 58 8.87 0.67 12.62
N PHE A 59 9.48 1.34 11.64
CA PHE A 59 8.74 1.73 10.43
C PHE A 59 8.17 0.56 9.64
N LYS A 60 8.91 -0.55 9.56
CA LYS A 60 8.37 -1.77 8.95
C LYS A 60 7.17 -2.30 9.74
N HIS A 61 7.22 -2.28 11.08
CA HIS A 61 6.07 -2.70 11.89
C HIS A 61 4.86 -1.78 11.67
N ILE A 62 5.06 -0.46 11.60
CA ILE A 62 4.00 0.52 11.30
C ILE A 62 3.38 0.29 9.91
N LEU A 63 4.13 -0.20 8.93
CA LEU A 63 3.61 -0.50 7.59
C LEU A 63 2.74 -1.77 7.55
N TRP A 64 2.94 -2.69 8.50
CA TRP A 64 2.19 -3.94 8.58
C TRP A 64 0.99 -3.86 9.53
N ASP A 65 0.94 -2.84 10.39
CA ASP A 65 -0.15 -2.55 11.34
C ASP A 65 -1.31 -1.80 10.63
#